data_AF-F0S002-F1
#
_entry.id   AF-F0S002-F1
#
_cell.length_a   1.000
_cell.length_b   1.000
_cell.length_c   1.000
_cell.angle_alpha   90.00
_cell.angle_beta   90.00
_cell.angle_gamma   90.00
#
_symmetry.space_group_name_H-M   'P 1'
#
loop_
_entity.id
_entity.type
_entity.pdbx_description
1 polymer ?
#
loop_
_entity_poly.entity_id
_entity_poly.type
_entity_poly.pdbx_seq_one_letter_code
_entity_poly.pdbx_strand_id
1 'polypeptide(L)'
;MRIKNRFEDERYILVCADWEGNEFIYFKDKLQSTETLAIPSKPLDLKIFWKKYKEDEGYCLPCELFLHCDSKVMTADNIVVEWGLTLERLNKFKTLIEKID
;
A
#
# COMPACT_ATOMS: atom_id res chain seq x y z
N MET A 1 -4.68 -15.37 -2.39
CA MET A 1 -4.31 -13.98 -2.71
C MET A 1 -3.66 -13.98 -4.09
N ARG A 2 -3.89 -12.96 -4.91
CA ARG A 2 -3.27 -12.83 -6.23
C ARG A 2 -2.66 -11.44 -6.36
N ILE A 3 -1.33 -11.37 -6.49
CA ILE A 3 -0.62 -10.11 -6.72
C ILE A 3 -0.86 -9.67 -8.17
N LYS A 4 -1.37 -8.45 -8.37
CA LYS A 4 -1.52 -7.81 -9.68
C LYS A 4 -0.26 -7.08 -10.10
N ASN A 5 0.27 -6.28 -9.18
CA ASN A 5 1.44 -5.44 -9.39
C ASN A 5 2.26 -5.38 -8.12
N ARG A 6 3.58 -5.35 -8.30
CA ARG A 6 4.55 -5.04 -7.24
C ARG A 6 5.59 -4.11 -7.81
N PHE A 7 5.85 -3.03 -7.09
CA PHE A 7 6.89 -2.07 -7.38
C PHE A 7 7.74 -1.86 -6.13
N GLU A 8 9.03 -1.72 -6.32
CA GLU A 8 9.98 -1.57 -5.23
C GLU A 8 11.19 -0.77 -5.68
N ASP A 9 11.67 0.14 -4.83
CA ASP A 9 12.96 0.81 -4.96
C ASP A 9 13.64 0.98 -3.59
N GLU A 10 14.67 1.84 -3.49
CA GLU A 10 15.37 2.09 -2.24
C GLU A 10 14.47 2.64 -1.12
N ARG A 11 13.36 3.33 -1.47
CA ARG A 11 12.49 4.00 -0.50
C ARG A 11 11.17 3.27 -0.29
N TYR A 12 10.54 2.79 -1.35
CA TYR A 12 9.16 2.32 -1.30
C TYR A 12 9.00 0.86 -1.69
N ILE A 13 8.04 0.19 -1.06
CA ILE A 13 7.40 -1.04 -1.58
C ILE A 13 5.92 -0.72 -1.78
N LEU A 14 5.41 -1.03 -2.96
CA LEU A 14 4.02 -0.83 -3.34
C LEU A 14 3.47 -2.11 -4.00
N VAL A 15 2.44 -2.70 -3.42
CA VAL A 15 1.83 -3.95 -3.87
C VAL A 15 0.33 -3.75 -4.05
N CYS A 16 -0.20 -4.18 -5.19
CA CYS A 16 -1.63 -4.37 -5.40
C CYS A 16 -1.94 -5.86 -5.48
N ALA A 17 -2.93 -6.32 -4.72
CA ALA A 17 -3.37 -7.71 -4.75
C ALA A 17 -4.88 -7.86 -4.56
N ASP A 18 -5.45 -8.86 -5.21
CA ASP A 18 -6.81 -9.34 -4.90
C ASP A 18 -6.74 -10.32 -3.72
N TRP A 19 -7.52 -10.03 -2.69
CA TRP A 19 -7.62 -10.88 -1.50
C TRP A 19 -9.01 -10.77 -0.88
N GLU A 20 -9.62 -11.91 -0.53
CA GLU A 20 -10.95 -11.98 0.10
C GLU A 20 -12.01 -11.11 -0.61
N GLY A 21 -12.02 -11.15 -1.95
CA GLY A 21 -13.00 -10.45 -2.79
C GLY A 21 -12.78 -8.94 -2.93
N ASN A 22 -11.70 -8.38 -2.37
CA ASN A 22 -11.37 -6.96 -2.45
C ASN A 22 -9.99 -6.75 -3.10
N GLU A 23 -9.82 -5.59 -3.73
CA GLU A 23 -8.50 -5.09 -4.12
C GLU A 23 -7.85 -4.41 -2.92
N PHE A 24 -6.63 -4.83 -2.59
CA PHE A 24 -5.85 -4.26 -1.51
C PHE A 24 -4.59 -3.62 -2.06
N ILE A 25 -4.24 -2.47 -1.49
CA ILE A 25 -3.01 -1.75 -1.74
C ILE A 25 -2.19 -1.81 -0.45
N TYR A 26 -1.03 -2.45 -0.51
CA TYR A 26 -0.03 -2.41 0.53
C TYR A 26 1.08 -1.44 0.13
N PHE A 27 1.45 -0.57 1.04
CA PHE A 27 2.49 0.42 0.84
C PHE A 27 3.41 0.46 2.06
N LYS A 28 4.72 0.51 1.83
CA LYS A 28 5.72 0.66 2.87
C LYS A 28 6.71 1.74 2.49
N ASP A 29 6.89 2.72 3.37
CA ASP A 29 8.01 3.67 3.32
C ASP A 29 9.15 3.13 4.21
N LYS A 30 10.22 2.66 3.57
CA LYS A 30 11.41 2.11 4.25
C LYS A 30 12.16 3.18 5.04
N LEU A 31 12.12 4.43 4.58
CA LEU A 31 12.83 5.55 5.22
C LEU A 31 12.11 6.00 6.49
N GLN A 32 10.78 6.07 6.44
CA GLN A 32 9.95 6.52 7.57
C GLN A 32 9.46 5.36 8.45
N SER A 33 9.83 4.12 8.14
CA SER A 33 9.36 2.92 8.84
C SER A 33 7.83 2.84 8.95
N THR A 34 7.11 3.26 7.91
CA THR A 34 5.65 3.22 7.89
C THR A 34 5.14 2.10 6.99
N GLU A 35 4.04 1.47 7.41
CA GLU A 35 3.32 0.50 6.60
C GLU A 35 1.85 0.91 6.53
N THR A 36 1.22 0.70 5.38
CA THR A 36 -0.20 0.96 5.19
C THR A 36 -0.82 -0.15 4.37
N LEU A 37 -1.97 -0.63 4.80
CA LEU A 37 -2.86 -1.44 3.99
C LEU A 37 -4.12 -0.62 3.73
N ALA A 38 -4.55 -0.54 2.49
CA ALA A 38 -5.71 0.24 2.09
C ALA A 38 -6.60 -0.53 1.09
N ILE A 39 -7.88 -0.18 1.08
CA ILE A 39 -8.84 -0.55 0.03
C ILE A 39 -9.14 0.71 -0.77
N PRO A 40 -8.90 0.70 -2.10
CA PRO A 40 -9.21 1.84 -2.92
C PRO A 40 -10.73 1.96 -3.14
N SER A 41 -11.21 3.19 -3.21
CA SER A 41 -12.62 3.52 -3.47
C SER A 41 -13.11 3.07 -4.85
N LYS A 42 -12.19 2.97 -5.80
CA LYS A 42 -12.37 2.50 -7.17
C LYS A 42 -11.09 1.79 -7.60
N PRO A 43 -11.13 0.89 -8.60
CA PRO A 43 -9.92 0.24 -9.11
C PRO A 43 -8.84 1.26 -9.49
N LEU A 44 -7.61 1.07 -9.00
CA LEU A 44 -6.48 1.97 -9.27
C LEU A 44 -5.42 1.31 -10.15
N ASP A 45 -4.92 2.04 -11.14
CA ASP A 45 -3.74 1.62 -11.90
C ASP A 45 -2.47 2.12 -11.22
N LEU A 46 -1.90 1.28 -10.36
CA LEU A 46 -0.66 1.61 -9.63
C LEU A 46 0.54 1.88 -10.54
N LYS A 47 0.52 1.44 -11.81
CA LYS A 47 1.60 1.78 -12.76
C LYS A 47 1.67 3.28 -13.01
N ILE A 48 0.53 3.97 -13.05
CA ILE A 48 0.48 5.41 -13.31
C ILE A 48 1.08 6.18 -12.13
N PHE A 49 0.69 5.83 -10.90
CA PHE A 49 1.23 6.43 -9.68
C PHE A 49 2.74 6.19 -9.56
N TRP A 50 3.17 4.95 -9.81
CA TRP A 50 4.60 4.60 -9.75
C TRP A 50 5.42 5.33 -10.82
N LYS A 51 4.91 5.39 -12.06
CA LYS A 51 5.57 6.11 -13.15
C LYS A 51 5.74 7.59 -12.82
N LYS A 52 4.68 8.26 -12.37
CA LYS A 52 4.73 9.68 -11.97
C LYS A 52 5.77 9.91 -10.87
N TYR A 53 5.78 9.06 -9.85
CA TYR A 53 6.79 9.11 -8.78
C TYR A 53 8.23 9.03 -9.29
N LYS A 54 8.52 8.23 -10.33
CA LYS A 54 9.87 8.13 -10.89
C LYS A 54 10.25 9.29 -11.83
N GLU A 55 9.26 9.98 -12.40
CA GLU A 55 9.49 11.02 -13.41
C GLU A 55 9.41 12.44 -12.85
N ASP A 56 8.72 12.66 -11.72
CA ASP A 56 8.47 13.96 -11.11
C ASP A 56 8.99 13.99 -9.67
N GLU A 57 10.08 14.74 -9.42
CA GLU A 57 10.70 14.89 -8.11
C GLU A 57 9.78 15.54 -7.06
N GLY A 58 8.77 16.31 -7.49
CA GLY A 58 7.79 16.95 -6.60
C GLY A 58 6.63 16.04 -6.22
N TYR A 59 6.52 14.85 -6.82
CA TYR A 59 5.37 13.98 -6.67
C TYR A 59 5.37 13.20 -5.35
N CYS A 60 4.42 13.51 -4.46
CA CYS A 60 4.22 12.75 -3.22
C CYS A 60 3.37 11.49 -3.49
N LEU A 61 4.02 10.37 -3.78
CA LEU A 61 3.36 9.07 -4.00
C LEU A 61 2.34 8.69 -2.89
N PRO A 62 2.68 8.70 -1.59
CA PRO A 62 1.71 8.32 -0.56
C PRO A 62 0.53 9.30 -0.47
N CYS A 63 0.78 10.61 -0.65
CA CYS A 63 -0.28 11.63 -0.60
C CYS A 63 -1.33 11.35 -1.69
N GLU A 64 -0.86 11.17 -2.93
CA GLU A 64 -1.71 10.98 -4.09
C GLU A 64 -2.43 9.63 -4.05
N LEU A 65 -1.74 8.57 -3.63
CA LEU A 65 -2.30 7.24 -3.54
C LEU A 65 -3.45 7.15 -2.52
N PHE A 66 -3.24 7.70 -1.32
CA PHE A 66 -4.21 7.54 -0.22
C PHE A 66 -5.40 8.48 -0.29
N LEU A 67 -5.39 9.51 -1.15
CA LEU A 67 -6.58 10.29 -1.49
C LEU A 67 -7.67 9.46 -2.16
N HIS A 68 -7.31 8.32 -2.75
CA HIS A 68 -8.23 7.44 -3.46
C HIS A 68 -8.68 6.23 -2.64
N CYS A 69 -8.33 6.15 -1.35
CA CYS A 69 -8.61 5.01 -0.48
C CYS A 69 -9.66 5.32 0.59
N ASP A 70 -10.73 4.52 0.63
CA ASP A 70 -11.85 4.70 1.57
C ASP A 70 -11.52 4.16 2.96
N SER A 71 -10.87 2.99 3.00
CA SER A 71 -10.50 2.30 4.24
C SER A 71 -9.00 2.03 4.23
N LYS A 72 -8.35 2.27 5.37
CA LYS A 72 -6.91 2.08 5.55
C LYS A 72 -6.56 1.75 7.01
N VAL A 73 -5.46 1.05 7.18
CA VAL A 73 -4.74 0.94 8.45
C VAL A 73 -3.30 1.36 8.20
N MET A 74 -2.75 2.18 9.09
CA MET A 74 -1.39 2.68 8.99
C MET A 74 -0.64 2.42 10.30
N THR A 75 0.62 2.02 10.18
CA THR A 75 1.56 1.93 11.29
C THR A 75 2.72 2.89 11.05
N ALA A 76 3.13 3.56 12.12
CA ALA A 76 4.33 4.39 12.15
C ALA A 76 4.92 4.29 13.57
N ASP A 77 6.12 3.73 13.69
CA ASP A 77 6.74 3.39 14.97
C ASP A 77 5.80 2.58 15.90
N ASN A 78 5.32 3.19 16.99
CA ASN A 78 4.40 2.59 17.97
C ASN A 78 2.96 3.11 17.82
N ILE A 79 2.67 3.88 16.77
CA ILE A 79 1.36 4.46 16.50
C ILE A 79 0.66 3.61 15.44
N VAL A 80 -0.60 3.30 15.72
CA VAL A 80 -1.49 2.57 14.82
C VAL A 80 -2.73 3.41 14.60
N VAL A 81 -3.07 3.64 13.33
CA VAL A 81 -4.31 4.31 12.94
C VAL A 81 -5.15 3.33 12.13
N GLU A 82 -6.26 2.91 12.72
CA GLU A 82 -7.24 2.02 12.08
C GLU A 82 -8.42 2.83 11.57
N TRP A 83 -8.67 2.79 10.26
CA TRP A 83 -9.80 3.44 9.61
C TRP A 83 -10.47 2.46 8.66
N GLY A 84 -11.42 1.68 9.16
CA GLY A 84 -12.14 0.67 8.38
C GLY A 84 -11.33 -0.60 8.07
N LEU A 85 -10.02 -0.62 8.35
CA LEU A 85 -9.17 -1.80 8.36
C LEU A 85 -8.43 -1.90 9.70
N THR A 86 -7.97 -3.11 10.04
CA THR A 86 -7.31 -3.41 11.31
C THR A 86 -5.85 -3.78 11.13
N LEU A 87 -5.05 -3.58 12.18
CA LEU A 87 -3.64 -3.96 12.27
C LEU A 87 -3.47 -5.47 12.05
N GLU A 88 -4.37 -6.28 12.60
CA GLU A 88 -4.38 -7.73 12.36
C GLU A 88 -4.43 -8.04 10.86
N ARG A 89 -5.26 -7.31 10.12
CA ARG A 89 -5.44 -7.51 8.68
C ARG A 89 -4.22 -7.08 7.89
N LEU A 90 -3.57 -5.97 8.28
CA LEU A 90 -2.25 -5.56 7.76
C LEU A 90 -1.19 -6.64 7.97
N ASN A 91 -1.06 -7.15 9.20
CA ASN A 91 -0.07 -8.17 9.53
C ASN A 91 -0.32 -9.47 8.75
N LYS A 92 -1.58 -9.90 8.65
CA LYS A 92 -1.96 -11.08 7.85
C LYS A 92 -1.61 -10.87 6.37
N PHE A 93 -1.94 -9.71 5.81
CA PHE A 93 -1.61 -9.38 4.42
C PHE A 93 -0.09 -9.42 4.17
N LYS A 94 0.68 -8.79 5.07
CA LYS A 94 2.14 -8.76 5.04
C LYS A 94 2.76 -10.17 5.01
N THR A 95 2.35 -11.03 5.94
CA THR A 95 2.83 -12.42 5.97
C THR A 95 2.47 -13.19 4.70
N LEU A 96 1.35 -12.87 4.05
CA LEU A 96 0.97 -13.52 2.79
C LEU A 96 1.83 -13.04 1.62
N ILE A 97 2.16 -11.75 1.53
CA ILE A 97 2.96 -11.23 0.41
C ILE A 97 4.43 -11.68 0.50
N GLU A 98 4.96 -11.82 1.72
CA GLU A 98 6.32 -12.33 1.96
C GLU A 98 6.49 -13.81 1.59
N LYS A 99 5.40 -14.59 1.52
CA LYS A 99 5.42 -16.02 1.17
C LYS A 99 5.26 -16.31 -0.32
N ILE A 100 4.89 -15.29 -1.11
CA ILE A 100 4.63 -15.42 -2.55
C ILE A 100 5.83 -14.96 -3.38
N ASP A 101 6.78 -14.28 -2.75
CA ASP A 101 8.11 -13.96 -3.30
C ASP A 101 9.09 -15.12 -3.07
#